data_AF-X0X4S5-F1
#
_entry.id   AF-X0X4S5-F1
#
_cell.length_a   1.000
_cell.length_b   1.000
_cell.length_c   1.000
_cell.angle_alpha   90.00
_cell.angle_beta   90.00
_cell.angle_gamma   90.00
#
_symmetry.space_group_name_H-M   'P 1'
#
loop_
_entity.id
_entity.type
_entity.pdbx_description
1 polymer ?
#
loop_
_entity_poly.entity_id
_entity_poly.type
_entity_poly.pdbx_seq_one_letter_code
_entity_poly.pdbx_strand_id
1 'polypeptide(L)'
;MPKSKLSDWEKVDSIEDWRPQEWPEITELNTRLPPVEPFDYKLLPDGLALWVKDIVQRTQCPPDFIAVTVMAGLASLIGRKVAIHPKQRDDWLVTPNLWAALIGRPSTMKSPAMAEGLRPLKRLVVAARERHALELDEYQIEKIFISEQHKLTESTIRAALKSGDSKKIDAAKSDAIASANEAQGKPTEKRYIVNDATVEKLGELLNQNPNGLLLERDELTGWLKGLDRE
;
A
#
# COMPACT_ATOMS: atom_id res chain seq x y z
N MET A 1 -12.39 -17.99 34.20
CA MET A 1 -11.50 -18.97 33.54
C MET A 1 -10.36 -19.30 34.49
N PRO A 2 -10.09 -20.57 34.82
CA PRO A 2 -8.87 -20.88 35.53
C PRO A 2 -7.73 -20.61 34.55
N LYS A 3 -6.85 -19.68 34.88
CA LYS A 3 -5.61 -19.45 34.14
C LYS A 3 -4.83 -20.76 34.18
N SER A 4 -4.72 -21.49 33.06
CA SER A 4 -3.71 -22.54 32.99
C SER A 4 -2.36 -21.81 33.06
N LYS A 5 -1.66 -22.01 34.18
CA LYS A 5 -0.30 -21.53 34.35
C LYS A 5 0.58 -22.29 33.36
N LEU A 6 0.81 -21.72 32.19
CA LEU A 6 1.88 -22.11 31.28
C LEU A 6 3.22 -21.58 31.82
N SER A 7 3.59 -21.92 33.06
CA SER A 7 4.81 -21.38 33.70
C SER A 7 5.87 -22.40 34.07
N ASP A 8 5.59 -23.70 34.02
CA ASP A 8 6.51 -24.67 34.62
C ASP A 8 7.00 -25.64 33.53
N TRP A 9 7.90 -25.15 32.66
CA TRP A 9 8.75 -26.04 31.87
C TRP A 9 9.88 -26.51 32.79
N GLU A 10 9.66 -27.64 33.46
CA GLU A 10 10.70 -28.32 34.24
C GLU A 10 11.84 -28.76 33.31
N LYS A 11 13.09 -28.56 33.74
CA LYS A 11 14.26 -29.07 33.03
C LYS A 11 14.25 -30.58 33.10
N VAL A 12 14.06 -31.23 31.96
CA VAL A 12 14.14 -32.68 31.82
C VAL A 12 15.59 -33.02 31.46
N ASP A 13 16.35 -33.58 32.40
CA ASP A 13 17.79 -33.86 32.24
C ASP A 13 18.09 -35.18 31.50
N SER A 14 17.08 -36.02 31.21
CA SER A 14 17.24 -37.26 30.42
C SER A 14 16.08 -37.50 29.44
N ILE A 15 16.35 -38.19 28.32
CA ILE A 15 15.32 -38.53 27.31
C ILE A 15 14.27 -39.51 27.86
N GLU A 16 14.63 -40.34 28.86
CA GLU A 16 13.70 -41.27 29.49
C GLU A 16 12.65 -40.56 30.37
N ASP A 17 12.98 -39.39 30.94
CA ASP A 17 12.08 -38.63 31.83
C ASP A 17 10.98 -37.85 31.10
N TRP A 18 11.02 -37.75 29.76
CA TRP A 18 9.99 -37.07 28.96
C TRP A 18 8.68 -37.87 28.88
N ARG A 19 8.76 -39.21 28.97
CA ARG A 19 7.59 -40.06 28.78
C ARG A 19 6.81 -40.15 30.09
N PRO A 20 5.57 -39.64 30.16
CA PRO A 20 4.78 -39.81 31.36
C PRO A 20 4.60 -41.32 31.61
N GLN A 21 4.84 -41.76 32.86
CA GLN A 21 4.71 -43.17 33.25
C GLN A 21 3.29 -43.69 33.01
N GLU A 22 2.29 -42.80 33.03
CA GLU A 22 0.90 -43.07 32.67
C GLU A 22 0.37 -41.96 31.76
N TRP A 23 -0.35 -42.34 30.71
CA TRP A 23 -1.05 -41.37 29.86
C TRP A 23 -2.22 -40.75 30.62
N PRO A 24 -2.43 -39.42 30.53
CA PRO A 24 -3.61 -38.80 31.12
C PRO A 24 -4.88 -39.32 30.45
N GLU A 25 -5.99 -39.23 31.16
CA GLU A 25 -7.30 -39.62 30.65
C GLU A 25 -7.63 -38.86 29.36
N ILE A 26 -7.95 -39.59 28.29
CA ILE A 26 -8.25 -39.02 26.97
C ILE A 26 -9.45 -38.09 27.12
N THR A 27 -9.21 -36.79 27.06
CA THR A 27 -10.25 -35.78 27.12
C THR A 27 -10.72 -35.47 25.70
N GLU A 28 -12.03 -35.30 25.49
CA GLU A 28 -12.54 -34.83 24.21
C GLU A 28 -11.93 -33.48 23.86
N LEU A 29 -11.49 -33.33 22.60
CA LEU A 29 -11.00 -32.05 22.10
C LEU A 29 -12.13 -31.02 22.19
N ASN A 30 -11.96 -30.03 23.07
CA ASN A 30 -12.88 -28.92 23.15
C ASN A 30 -12.78 -28.07 21.88
N THR A 31 -13.72 -28.27 20.96
CA THR A 31 -13.80 -27.55 19.67
C THR A 31 -14.49 -26.20 19.80
N ARG A 32 -14.97 -25.80 21.00
CA ARG A 32 -15.61 -24.49 21.19
C ARG A 32 -14.56 -23.41 21.34
N LEU A 33 -14.57 -22.48 20.40
CA LEU A 33 -13.79 -21.26 20.48
C LEU A 33 -14.25 -20.42 21.70
N PRO A 34 -13.33 -19.78 22.43
CA PRO A 34 -13.70 -18.84 23.49
C PRO A 34 -14.50 -17.67 22.89
N PRO A 35 -15.40 -17.05 23.68
CA PRO A 35 -16.12 -15.85 23.25
C PRO A 35 -15.12 -14.73 22.94
N VAL A 36 -15.36 -14.01 21.85
CA VAL A 36 -14.56 -12.85 21.44
C VAL A 36 -15.02 -11.63 22.21
N GLU A 37 -14.08 -10.82 22.70
CA GLU A 37 -14.41 -9.56 23.37
C GLU A 37 -15.09 -8.57 22.39
N PRO A 38 -16.13 -7.85 22.82
CA PRO A 38 -16.75 -6.82 21.99
C PRO A 38 -15.73 -5.73 21.61
N PHE A 39 -15.85 -5.21 20.38
CA PHE A 39 -14.99 -4.13 19.91
C PHE A 39 -15.16 -2.85 20.75
N ASP A 40 -14.07 -2.34 21.32
CA ASP A 40 -14.05 -1.05 22.01
C ASP A 40 -13.73 0.10 21.04
N TYR A 41 -14.71 0.96 20.81
CA TYR A 41 -14.56 2.14 19.96
C TYR A 41 -13.53 3.16 20.47
N LYS A 42 -13.10 3.08 21.73
CA LYS A 42 -12.01 3.92 22.27
C LYS A 42 -10.65 3.61 21.65
N LEU A 43 -10.53 2.47 20.96
CA LEU A 43 -9.33 2.12 20.19
C LEU A 43 -9.19 2.95 18.90
N LEU A 44 -10.25 3.63 18.48
CA LEU A 44 -10.24 4.51 17.31
C LEU A 44 -9.97 5.96 17.71
N PRO A 45 -9.31 6.75 16.84
CA PRO A 45 -9.29 8.21 16.97
C PRO A 45 -10.70 8.78 17.10
N ASP A 46 -10.87 9.80 17.95
CA ASP A 46 -12.18 10.38 18.30
C ASP A 46 -13.01 10.78 17.06
N GLY A 47 -12.36 11.39 16.05
CA GLY A 47 -13.01 11.80 14.81
C GLY A 47 -13.51 10.64 13.94
N LEU A 48 -12.97 9.43 14.12
CA LEU A 48 -13.35 8.23 13.37
C LEU A 48 -14.37 7.38 14.12
N ALA A 49 -14.34 7.36 15.44
CA ALA A 49 -15.20 6.50 16.24
C ALA A 49 -16.70 6.72 15.95
N LEU A 50 -17.14 7.97 15.86
CA LEU A 50 -18.53 8.31 15.52
C LEU A 50 -18.90 7.92 14.08
N TRP A 51 -17.98 8.15 13.14
CA TRP A 51 -18.20 7.80 11.74
C TRP A 51 -18.29 6.28 11.52
N VAL A 52 -17.42 5.51 12.19
CA VAL A 52 -17.45 4.05 12.16
C VAL A 52 -18.75 3.52 12.79
N LYS A 53 -19.19 4.09 13.93
CA LYS A 53 -20.49 3.72 14.54
C LYS A 53 -21.67 3.93 13.59
N ASP A 54 -21.70 5.07 12.89
CA ASP A 54 -22.76 5.38 11.92
C ASP A 54 -22.79 4.33 10.78
N ILE A 55 -21.62 3.98 10.22
CA ILE A 55 -21.55 2.96 9.17
C ILE A 55 -22.05 1.62 9.70
N VAL A 56 -21.55 1.17 10.85
CA VAL A 56 -21.92 -0.10 11.48
C VAL A 56 -23.43 -0.21 11.70
N GLN A 57 -24.08 0.88 12.12
CA GLN A 57 -25.53 0.92 12.30
C GLN A 57 -26.29 0.76 10.97
N ARG A 58 -25.74 1.22 9.85
CA ARG A 58 -26.38 1.11 8.52
C ARG A 58 -26.10 -0.22 7.84
N THR A 59 -24.87 -0.73 7.96
CA THR A 59 -24.43 -1.98 7.32
C THR A 59 -24.77 -3.22 8.13
N GLN A 60 -25.07 -3.07 9.42
CA GLN A 60 -25.39 -4.17 10.35
C GLN A 60 -24.29 -5.25 10.34
N CYS A 61 -23.03 -4.81 10.37
CA CYS A 61 -21.86 -5.69 10.42
C CYS A 61 -21.11 -5.56 11.75
N PRO A 62 -20.23 -6.53 12.08
CA PRO A 62 -19.32 -6.40 13.22
C PRO A 62 -18.49 -5.09 13.15
N PRO A 63 -18.35 -4.33 14.26
CA PRO A 63 -17.67 -3.03 14.24
C PRO A 63 -16.19 -3.07 13.84
N ASP A 64 -15.52 -4.15 14.22
CA ASP A 64 -14.13 -4.45 13.91
C ASP A 64 -13.87 -4.50 12.39
N PHE A 65 -14.85 -4.94 11.59
CA PHE A 65 -14.68 -4.97 10.12
C PHE A 65 -14.47 -3.58 9.55
N ILE A 66 -15.30 -2.61 9.93
CA ILE A 66 -15.16 -1.23 9.47
C ILE A 66 -13.92 -0.58 10.09
N ALA A 67 -13.73 -0.76 11.41
CA ALA A 67 -12.64 -0.16 12.16
C ALA A 67 -11.27 -0.52 11.57
N VAL A 68 -11.03 -1.82 11.37
CA VAL A 68 -9.75 -2.33 10.83
C VAL A 68 -9.53 -1.85 9.39
N THR A 69 -10.58 -1.86 8.55
CA THR A 69 -10.48 -1.33 7.18
C THR A 69 -10.10 0.15 7.16
N VAL A 70 -10.75 0.98 7.98
CA VAL A 70 -10.46 2.41 8.04
C VAL A 70 -9.03 2.66 8.49
N MET A 71 -8.56 1.94 9.52
CA MET A 71 -7.19 2.08 10.02
C MET A 71 -6.15 1.67 8.97
N ALA A 72 -6.38 0.58 8.22
CA ALA A 72 -5.52 0.16 7.12
C ALA A 72 -5.49 1.18 5.97
N GLY A 73 -6.66 1.74 5.61
CA GLY A 73 -6.76 2.79 4.60
C GLY A 73 -6.06 4.09 5.00
N LEU A 74 -6.08 4.46 6.28
CA LEU A 74 -5.33 5.62 6.79
C LEU A 74 -3.82 5.36 6.83
N ALA A 75 -3.42 4.16 7.25
CA ALA A 75 -2.02 3.77 7.27
C ALA A 75 -1.39 3.83 5.87
N SER A 76 -2.13 3.43 4.82
CA SER A 76 -1.62 3.52 3.43
C SER A 76 -1.45 4.97 2.94
N LEU A 77 -2.26 5.92 3.43
CA LEU A 77 -2.14 7.34 3.11
C LEU A 77 -0.94 8.01 3.81
N ILE A 78 -0.67 7.59 5.04
CA ILE A 78 0.54 7.99 5.77
C ILE A 78 1.76 7.40 5.05
N GLY A 79 1.74 6.09 4.82
CA GLY A 79 2.77 5.36 4.09
C GLY A 79 4.16 5.61 4.68
N ARG A 80 5.13 5.96 3.83
CA ARG A 80 6.52 6.19 4.21
C ARG A 80 6.83 7.57 4.79
N LYS A 81 5.83 8.42 5.04
CA LYS A 81 6.06 9.77 5.59
C LYS A 81 6.55 9.78 7.03
N VAL A 82 6.25 8.72 7.78
CA VAL A 82 6.61 8.59 9.19
C VAL A 82 7.41 7.31 9.37
N ALA A 83 8.52 7.43 10.10
CA ALA A 83 9.36 6.31 10.47
C ALA A 83 9.69 6.39 11.97
N ILE A 84 9.97 5.24 12.56
CA ILE A 84 10.22 5.09 13.99
C ILE A 84 11.61 4.47 14.21
N HIS A 85 12.24 4.82 15.33
CA HIS A 85 13.39 4.11 15.86
C HIS A 85 12.90 3.17 16.98
N PRO A 86 12.78 1.86 16.74
CA PRO A 86 12.27 0.93 17.75
C PRO A 86 13.16 0.87 19.00
N LYS A 87 14.45 1.18 18.84
CA LYS A 87 15.44 1.24 19.91
C LYS A 87 15.90 2.68 20.14
N GLN A 88 15.97 3.09 21.40
CA GLN A 88 16.25 4.49 21.79
C GLN A 88 17.67 4.97 21.46
N ARG A 89 18.63 4.05 21.30
CA ARG A 89 20.07 4.35 21.13
C ARG A 89 20.67 3.59 19.95
N ASP A 90 19.91 3.45 18.89
CA ASP A 90 20.29 2.74 17.67
C ASP A 90 19.87 3.61 16.46
N ASP A 91 20.54 3.47 15.33
CA ASP A 91 20.21 4.17 14.08
C ASP A 91 19.18 3.41 13.24
N TRP A 92 18.75 2.23 13.69
CA TRP A 92 17.76 1.41 13.02
C TRP A 92 16.41 2.12 12.87
N LEU A 93 16.14 2.58 11.65
CA LEU A 93 14.91 3.27 11.25
C LEU A 93 13.97 2.29 10.55
N VAL A 94 12.72 2.24 11.00
CA VAL A 94 11.67 1.39 10.43
C VAL A 94 10.52 2.25 9.94
N THR A 95 10.07 2.01 8.71
CA THR A 95 8.77 2.52 8.23
C THR A 95 7.68 1.52 8.62
N PRO A 96 6.72 1.87 9.48
CA PRO A 96 5.66 0.97 9.87
C PRO A 96 4.74 0.62 8.68
N ASN A 97 4.44 -0.66 8.52
CA ASN A 97 3.42 -1.14 7.59
C ASN A 97 2.29 -1.79 8.39
N LEU A 98 1.05 -1.39 8.12
CA LEU A 98 -0.13 -1.96 8.77
C LEU A 98 -0.80 -2.99 7.87
N TRP A 99 -0.95 -4.19 8.40
CA TRP A 99 -1.66 -5.29 7.75
C TRP A 99 -3.02 -5.48 8.41
N ALA A 100 -4.03 -5.76 7.60
CA ALA A 100 -5.40 -5.95 8.03
C ALA A 100 -6.01 -7.15 7.33
N ALA A 101 -6.71 -8.00 8.07
CA ALA A 101 -7.41 -9.17 7.55
C ALA A 101 -8.78 -9.27 8.22
N LEU A 102 -9.84 -9.32 7.41
CA LEU A 102 -11.20 -9.51 7.90
C LEU A 102 -11.51 -11.01 7.93
N ILE A 103 -11.73 -11.56 9.13
CA ILE A 103 -12.04 -12.97 9.33
C ILE A 103 -13.50 -13.11 9.73
N GLY A 104 -14.26 -13.90 8.98
CA GLY A 104 -15.66 -14.13 9.26
C GLY A 104 -16.25 -15.16 8.32
N ARG A 105 -17.33 -15.81 8.74
CA ARG A 105 -18.07 -16.78 7.91
C ARG A 105 -18.48 -16.16 6.57
N PRO A 106 -18.72 -16.95 5.52
CA PRO A 106 -19.38 -16.44 4.31
C PRO A 106 -20.63 -15.64 4.67
N SER A 107 -20.93 -14.60 3.89
CA SER A 107 -22.11 -13.75 4.07
C SER A 107 -22.17 -12.91 5.36
N THR A 108 -21.04 -12.68 6.04
CA THR A 108 -20.94 -11.81 7.24
C THR A 108 -20.71 -10.33 6.94
N MET A 109 -21.01 -9.88 5.70
CA MET A 109 -20.82 -8.49 5.26
C MET A 109 -19.35 -7.99 5.25
N LYS A 110 -18.36 -8.89 5.09
CA LYS A 110 -16.93 -8.51 4.99
C LYS A 110 -16.64 -7.53 3.84
N SER A 111 -16.94 -7.92 2.60
CA SER A 111 -16.65 -7.10 1.42
C SER A 111 -17.47 -5.79 1.39
N PRO A 112 -18.77 -5.78 1.75
CA PRO A 112 -19.52 -4.54 1.93
C PRO A 112 -18.93 -3.61 3.01
N ALA A 113 -18.51 -4.17 4.15
CA ALA A 113 -17.87 -3.40 5.22
C ALA A 113 -16.55 -2.78 4.74
N MET A 114 -15.72 -3.57 4.05
CA MET A 114 -14.47 -3.08 3.47
C MET A 114 -14.72 -1.96 2.45
N ALA A 115 -15.74 -2.11 1.59
CA ALA A 115 -16.09 -1.09 0.60
C ALA A 115 -16.49 0.25 1.24
N GLU A 116 -17.29 0.22 2.31
CA GLU A 116 -17.66 1.44 3.04
C GLU A 116 -16.46 2.08 3.75
N GLY A 117 -15.63 1.28 4.44
CA GLY A 117 -14.43 1.78 5.10
C GLY A 117 -13.42 2.43 4.15
N LEU A 118 -13.27 1.87 2.94
CA LEU A 118 -12.37 2.42 1.90
C LEU A 118 -13.02 3.48 1.01
N ARG A 119 -14.30 3.81 1.21
CA ARG A 119 -15.02 4.78 0.36
C ARG A 119 -14.30 6.12 0.21
N PRO A 120 -13.75 6.75 1.27
CA PRO A 120 -12.97 7.98 1.13
C PRO A 120 -11.71 7.80 0.28
N LEU A 121 -11.01 6.67 0.44
CA LEU A 121 -9.81 6.35 -0.33
C LEU A 121 -10.14 6.13 -1.81
N LYS A 122 -11.26 5.46 -2.12
CA LYS A 122 -11.75 5.25 -3.49
C LYS A 122 -12.08 6.59 -4.18
N ARG A 123 -12.56 7.60 -3.45
CA ARG A 123 -12.72 8.97 -4.00
C ARG A 123 -11.38 9.61 -4.38
N LEU A 124 -10.34 9.41 -3.57
CA LEU A 124 -8.99 9.89 -3.90
C LEU A 124 -8.42 9.20 -5.14
N VAL A 125 -8.71 7.91 -5.33
CA VAL A 125 -8.34 7.16 -6.56
C VAL A 125 -8.98 7.80 -7.78
N VAL A 126 -10.28 8.11 -7.74
CA VAL A 126 -10.98 8.77 -8.86
C VAL A 126 -10.34 10.11 -9.19
N ALA A 127 -10.15 10.97 -8.18
CA ALA A 127 -9.55 12.28 -8.38
C ALA A 127 -8.10 12.22 -8.91
N ALA A 128 -7.31 11.23 -8.49
CA ALA A 128 -5.96 11.04 -9.01
C ALA A 128 -5.93 10.56 -10.46
N ARG A 129 -6.88 9.70 -10.86
CA ARG A 129 -7.03 9.26 -12.25
C ARG A 129 -7.43 10.41 -13.16
N GLU A 130 -8.38 11.23 -12.74
CA GLU A 130 -8.81 12.42 -13.50
C GLU A 130 -7.65 13.39 -13.69
N ARG A 131 -6.88 13.65 -12.62
CA ARG A 131 -5.69 14.50 -12.71
C ARG A 131 -4.63 13.93 -13.65
N HIS A 132 -4.34 12.63 -13.53
CA HIS A 132 -3.36 11.97 -14.38
C HIS A 132 -3.76 11.97 -15.85
N ALA A 133 -5.06 11.86 -16.15
CA ALA A 133 -5.56 11.99 -17.52
C ALA A 133 -5.28 13.38 -18.11
N LEU A 134 -5.53 14.44 -17.33
CA LEU A 134 -5.22 15.82 -17.75
C LEU A 134 -3.71 16.01 -17.96
N GLU A 135 -2.88 15.56 -17.01
CA GLU A 135 -1.42 15.63 -17.11
C GLU A 135 -0.90 14.85 -18.34
N LEU A 136 -1.52 13.72 -18.68
CA LEU A 136 -1.17 12.94 -19.86
C LEU A 136 -1.50 13.66 -21.16
N ASP A 137 -2.66 14.32 -21.24
CA ASP A 137 -3.08 15.10 -22.41
C ASP A 137 -2.12 16.28 -22.63
N GLU A 138 -1.80 17.02 -21.57
CA GLU A 138 -0.80 18.10 -21.59
C GLU A 138 0.56 17.58 -22.05
N TYR A 139 1.01 16.45 -21.51
CA TYR A 139 2.26 15.81 -21.91
C TYR A 139 2.27 15.38 -23.38
N GLN A 140 1.16 14.91 -23.96
CA GLN A 140 1.11 14.58 -25.39
C GLN A 140 1.25 15.81 -26.27
N ILE A 141 0.59 16.91 -25.90
CA ILE A 141 0.67 18.19 -26.63
C ILE A 141 2.11 18.71 -26.57
N GLU A 142 2.69 18.74 -25.37
CA GLU A 142 4.06 19.21 -25.15
C GLU A 142 5.08 18.35 -25.91
N LYS A 143 4.89 17.02 -25.90
CA LYS A 143 5.74 16.10 -26.68
C LYS A 143 5.71 16.41 -28.17
N ILE A 144 4.54 16.72 -28.74
CA ILE A 144 4.41 17.12 -30.15
C ILE A 144 5.14 18.45 -30.38
N PHE A 145 4.91 19.44 -29.52
CA PHE A 145 5.56 20.75 -29.60
C PHE A 145 7.09 20.64 -29.57
N ILE A 146 7.64 19.93 -28.58
CA ILE A 146 9.07 19.62 -28.45
C ILE A 146 9.59 18.91 -29.69
N SER A 147 8.84 17.95 -30.25
CA SER A 147 9.25 17.24 -31.46
C SER A 147 9.35 18.15 -32.70
N GLU A 148 8.44 19.12 -32.84
CA GLU A 148 8.47 20.11 -33.91
C GLU A 148 9.59 21.14 -33.67
N GLN A 149 9.80 21.57 -32.42
CA GLN A 149 10.91 22.44 -32.05
C GLN A 149 12.25 21.78 -32.35
N HIS A 150 12.41 20.48 -32.05
CA HIS A 150 13.62 19.74 -32.40
C HIS A 150 13.89 19.73 -33.91
N LYS A 151 12.87 19.58 -34.76
CA LYS A 151 13.04 19.65 -36.23
C LYS A 151 13.48 21.04 -36.67
N LEU A 152 12.91 22.10 -36.08
CA LEU A 152 13.32 23.49 -36.36
C LEU A 152 14.76 23.75 -35.90
N THR A 153 15.11 23.33 -34.69
CA THR A 153 16.47 23.43 -34.14
C THR A 153 17.46 22.64 -34.99
N GLU A 154 17.12 21.44 -35.45
CA GLU A 154 17.96 20.68 -36.37
C GLU A 154 18.17 21.42 -37.70
N SER A 155 17.12 22.03 -38.25
CA SER A 155 17.21 22.81 -39.48
C SER A 155 18.07 24.08 -39.33
N THR A 156 17.97 24.77 -38.20
CA THR A 156 18.75 25.98 -37.90
C THR A 156 20.22 25.65 -37.63
N ILE A 157 20.51 24.56 -36.93
CA ILE A 157 21.88 24.03 -36.78
C ILE A 157 22.47 23.71 -38.15
N ARG A 158 21.73 23.01 -39.03
CA ARG A 158 22.19 22.69 -40.39
C ARG A 158 22.47 23.95 -41.21
N ALA A 159 21.62 24.98 -41.09
CA ALA A 159 21.83 26.26 -41.78
C ALA A 159 23.04 27.03 -41.22
N ALA A 160 23.21 27.08 -39.90
CA ALA A 160 24.36 27.72 -39.25
C ALA A 160 25.68 27.06 -39.65
N LEU A 161 25.73 25.72 -39.68
CA LEU A 161 26.90 24.95 -40.13
C LEU A 161 27.26 25.23 -41.59
N LYS A 162 26.26 25.34 -42.48
CA LYS A 162 26.48 25.69 -43.90
C LYS A 162 27.01 27.13 -44.08
N SER A 163 26.65 28.05 -43.18
CA SER A 163 27.08 29.45 -43.26
C SER A 163 28.52 29.69 -42.80
N GLY A 164 29.12 28.77 -42.04
CA GLY A 164 30.50 28.88 -41.54
C GLY A 164 30.74 29.97 -40.47
N ASP A 165 29.71 30.66 -40.02
CA ASP A 165 29.81 31.73 -39.03
C ASP A 165 29.84 31.17 -37.59
N SER A 166 31.01 31.24 -36.94
CA SER A 166 31.25 30.74 -35.58
C SER A 166 30.22 31.26 -34.58
N LYS A 167 29.79 32.53 -34.68
CA LYS A 167 28.84 33.11 -33.72
C LYS A 167 27.44 32.49 -33.84
N LYS A 168 27.01 32.17 -35.07
CA LYS A 168 25.71 31.52 -35.32
C LYS A 168 25.72 30.05 -34.91
N ILE A 169 26.85 29.38 -35.07
CA ILE A 169 27.03 27.99 -34.64
C ILE A 169 26.97 27.89 -33.11
N ASP A 170 27.62 28.80 -32.38
CA ASP A 170 27.61 28.79 -30.93
C ASP A 170 26.23 29.14 -30.34
N ALA A 171 25.52 30.09 -30.97
CA ALA A 171 24.13 30.41 -30.61
C ALA A 171 23.19 29.21 -30.81
N ALA A 172 23.23 28.55 -31.97
CA ALA A 172 22.38 27.39 -32.25
C ALA A 172 22.67 26.18 -31.33
N LYS A 173 23.93 26.00 -30.90
CA LYS A 173 24.29 24.97 -29.90
C LYS A 173 23.75 25.29 -28.51
N SER A 174 23.88 26.55 -28.08
CA SER A 174 23.32 27.05 -26.82
C SER A 174 21.82 26.74 -26.73
N ASP A 175 21.07 27.11 -27.77
CA ASP A 175 19.62 26.94 -27.80
C ASP A 175 19.20 25.46 -27.78
N ALA A 176 19.95 24.59 -28.47
CA ALA A 176 19.70 23.16 -28.47
C ALA A 176 19.95 22.49 -27.09
N ILE A 177 20.97 22.95 -26.36
CA ILE A 177 21.28 22.45 -25.01
C ILE A 177 20.20 22.90 -24.02
N ALA A 178 19.73 24.15 -24.14
CA ALA A 178 18.64 24.67 -23.30
C ALA A 178 17.36 23.84 -23.48
N SER A 179 16.93 23.60 -24.74
CA SER A 179 15.72 22.80 -25.01
C SER A 179 15.84 21.34 -24.59
N ALA A 180 17.03 20.74 -24.66
CA ALA A 180 17.23 19.34 -24.25
C ALA A 180 17.08 19.12 -22.74
N ASN A 181 17.41 20.12 -21.91
CA ASN A 181 17.30 20.05 -20.45
C ASN A 181 15.86 20.21 -19.94
N GLU A 182 14.95 20.75 -20.75
CA GLU A 182 13.55 21.00 -20.37
C GLU A 182 12.62 19.81 -20.64
N ALA A 183 13.12 18.71 -21.21
CA ALA A 183 12.31 17.53 -21.51
C ALA A 183 11.75 16.90 -20.22
N GLN A 184 10.49 17.21 -19.91
CA GLN A 184 9.77 16.61 -18.79
C GLN A 184 9.49 15.13 -19.08
N GLY A 185 9.67 14.29 -18.06
CA GLY A 185 9.33 12.87 -18.13
C GLY A 185 7.82 12.65 -18.20
N LYS A 186 7.40 11.48 -18.71
CA LYS A 186 5.99 11.08 -18.75
C LYS A 186 5.39 11.16 -17.33
N PRO A 187 4.21 11.79 -17.15
CA PRO A 187 3.57 11.89 -15.84
C PRO A 187 3.20 10.50 -15.32
N THR A 188 3.42 10.31 -14.02
CA THR A 188 3.19 9.04 -13.31
C THR A 188 1.89 9.14 -12.51
N GLU A 189 1.02 8.14 -12.67
CA GLU A 189 -0.25 8.09 -11.94
C GLU A 189 -0.01 7.91 -10.44
N LYS A 190 -0.56 8.82 -9.63
CA LYS A 190 -0.61 8.64 -8.18
C LYS A 190 -1.61 7.55 -7.82
N ARG A 191 -1.12 6.39 -7.39
CA ARG A 191 -1.95 5.23 -7.02
C ARG A 191 -2.09 5.10 -5.51
N TYR A 192 -3.33 5.01 -5.05
CA TYR A 192 -3.63 4.75 -3.64
C TYR A 192 -3.96 3.29 -3.34
N ILE A 193 -4.58 2.59 -4.30
CA ILE A 193 -5.03 1.21 -4.15
C ILE A 193 -4.56 0.40 -5.34
N VAL A 194 -4.08 -0.81 -5.08
CA VAL A 194 -3.87 -1.85 -6.09
C VAL A 194 -4.64 -3.10 -5.70
N ASN A 195 -5.25 -3.73 -6.70
CA ASN A 195 -5.87 -5.05 -6.60
C ASN A 195 -5.04 -6.01 -7.42
N ASP A 196 -4.92 -7.26 -6.98
CA ASP A 196 -4.44 -8.37 -7.80
C ASP A 196 -3.15 -8.11 -8.61
N ALA A 197 -2.14 -7.55 -7.94
CA ALA A 197 -0.78 -7.43 -8.48
C ALA A 197 0.07 -8.68 -8.18
N THR A 198 0.94 -9.06 -9.11
CA THR A 198 2.06 -9.96 -8.82
C THR A 198 3.12 -9.24 -7.99
N VAL A 199 4.09 -9.97 -7.43
CA VAL A 199 5.16 -9.38 -6.61
C VAL A 199 6.01 -8.42 -7.46
N GLU A 200 6.32 -8.78 -8.70
CA GLU A 200 7.11 -7.96 -9.63
C GLU A 200 6.35 -6.69 -9.98
N LYS A 201 5.06 -6.81 -10.31
CA LYS A 201 4.24 -5.65 -10.64
C LYS A 201 4.08 -4.72 -9.43
N LEU A 202 3.95 -5.28 -8.23
CA LEU A 202 3.90 -4.50 -7.00
C LEU A 202 5.21 -3.71 -6.81
N GLY A 203 6.37 -4.30 -7.08
CA GLY A 203 7.67 -3.62 -7.05
C GLY A 203 7.75 -2.43 -8.01
N GLU A 204 7.31 -2.60 -9.26
CA GLU A 204 7.25 -1.49 -10.23
C GLU A 204 6.35 -0.34 -9.75
N LEU A 205 5.18 -0.68 -9.19
CA LEU A 205 4.22 0.31 -8.71
C LEU A 205 4.73 1.08 -7.48
N LEU A 206 5.48 0.41 -6.60
CA LEU A 206 6.12 1.05 -5.45
C LEU A 206 7.25 2.00 -5.86
N ASN A 207 8.01 1.67 -6.92
CA ASN A 207 8.99 2.60 -7.49
C ASN A 207 8.32 3.87 -8.05
N GLN A 208 7.14 3.73 -8.65
CA GLN A 208 6.34 4.86 -9.14
C GLN A 208 5.65 5.64 -8.01
N ASN A 209 5.34 4.97 -6.90
CA ASN A 209 4.62 5.52 -5.76
C ASN A 209 5.45 5.36 -4.47
N PRO A 210 6.52 6.16 -4.30
CA PRO A 210 7.50 5.96 -3.22
C PRO A 210 6.92 6.16 -1.80
N ASN A 211 5.75 6.79 -1.71
CA ASN A 211 5.02 6.90 -0.45
C ASN A 211 4.41 5.57 0.01
N GLY A 212 4.18 4.61 -0.89
CA GLY A 212 3.43 3.40 -0.64
C GLY A 212 1.99 3.47 -1.17
N LEU A 213 1.32 2.33 -1.11
CA LEU A 213 -0.03 2.08 -1.63
C LEU A 213 -0.72 0.99 -0.80
N LEU A 214 -2.05 0.92 -0.87
CA LEU A 214 -2.85 -0.15 -0.25
C LEU A 214 -2.99 -1.32 -1.22
N LEU A 215 -2.61 -2.52 -0.80
CA LEU A 215 -2.97 -3.77 -1.47
C LEU A 215 -4.33 -4.25 -0.93
N GLU A 216 -5.40 -4.06 -1.70
CA GLU A 216 -6.75 -4.54 -1.36
C GLU A 216 -6.92 -5.96 -1.91
N ARG A 217 -7.32 -6.91 -1.06
CA ARG A 217 -7.55 -8.33 -1.39
C ARG A 217 -8.87 -8.79 -0.78
N ASP A 218 -9.77 -9.29 -1.62
CA ASP A 218 -11.06 -9.84 -1.15
C ASP A 218 -10.93 -11.31 -0.73
N GLU A 219 -9.97 -12.06 -1.32
CA GLU A 219 -9.72 -13.47 -1.00
C GLU A 219 -8.28 -13.73 -0.53
N LEU A 220 -8.11 -13.85 0.78
CA LEU A 220 -6.80 -14.11 1.41
C LEU A 220 -6.22 -15.48 1.03
N THR A 221 -7.04 -16.52 0.96
CA THR A 221 -6.59 -17.87 0.65
C THR A 221 -5.98 -17.96 -0.76
N GLY A 222 -6.59 -17.29 -1.73
CA GLY A 222 -6.07 -17.21 -3.10
C GLY A 222 -4.72 -16.50 -3.14
N TRP A 223 -4.58 -15.41 -2.38
CA TRP A 223 -3.31 -14.67 -2.28
C TRP A 223 -2.20 -15.51 -1.63
N LEU A 224 -2.46 -16.16 -0.49
CA LEU A 224 -1.48 -16.99 0.22
C LEU A 224 -0.99 -18.16 -0.63
N LYS A 225 -1.90 -18.88 -1.31
CA LYS A 225 -1.53 -19.95 -2.24
C LYS A 225 -0.67 -19.46 -3.41
N GLY A 226 -0.77 -18.18 -3.76
CA GLY A 226 0.07 -17.56 -4.79
C GLY A 226 1.50 -17.31 -4.33
N LEU A 227 1.73 -17.14 -3.02
CA LEU A 227 3.06 -16.93 -2.44
C LEU A 227 3.86 -18.24 -2.34
N ASP A 228 3.18 -19.38 -2.21
CA ASP A 228 3.82 -20.71 -2.17
C ASP A 228 4.29 -21.20 -3.55
N ARG A 229 4.03 -20.46 -4.63
CA ARG A 229 4.46 -20.79 -5.98
C ARG A 229 5.85 -20.22 -6.28
N GLU A 230 6.85 -20.69 -5.53
CA GLU A 230 8.28 -20.56 -5.84
C GLU A 230 9.01 -21.89 -5.57
#